data_AF-A0A2V6XM03-F1
#
_entry.id   AF-A0A2V6XM03-F1
#
_cell.length_a   1.000
_cell.length_b   1.000
_cell.length_c   1.000
_cell.angle_alpha   90.00
_cell.angle_beta   90.00
_cell.angle_gamma   90.00
#
_symmetry.space_group_name_H-M   'P 1'
#
loop_
_entity.id
_entity.type
_entity.pdbx_description
1 polymer ?
#
loop_
_entity_poly.entity_id
_entity_poly.type
_entity_poly.pdbx_seq_one_letter_code
_entity_poly.pdbx_strand_id
1 'polypeptide(L)' 'PSHPLWRVDNVVVTPHISGPSTPDAIAPVFNDNLARYLAGRPLRHVVDRQQGY' A
#
# COMPACT_ATOMS: atom_id res chain seq x y z
N PRO A 1 13.90 -19.49 -9.21
CA PRO A 1 14.31 -19.67 -10.62
C PRO A 1 13.58 -20.81 -11.38
N SER A 2 12.88 -21.73 -10.69
CA SER A 2 12.17 -22.86 -11.32
C SER A 2 10.83 -22.50 -11.98
N HIS A 3 10.26 -21.33 -11.69
CA HIS A 3 8.99 -20.92 -12.27
C HIS A 3 9.14 -20.50 -13.75
N PRO A 4 8.26 -20.92 -14.68
CA PRO A 4 8.38 -20.63 -16.11
C PRO A 4 8.51 -19.14 -16.45
N LEU A 5 7.87 -18.27 -15.68
CA LEU A 5 7.92 -16.81 -15.87
C LEU A 5 9.34 -16.22 -15.85
N TRP A 6 10.33 -16.90 -15.26
CA TRP A 6 11.72 -16.43 -15.28
C TRP A 6 12.43 -16.62 -16.63
N ARG A 7 11.83 -17.34 -17.59
CA ARG A 7 12.48 -17.73 -18.86
C ARG A 7 11.74 -17.24 -20.11
N VAL A 8 10.71 -16.42 -19.98
CA VAL A 8 9.89 -15.96 -21.11
C VAL A 8 10.41 -14.61 -21.60
N ASP A 9 10.80 -14.53 -22.88
CA ASP A 9 11.53 -13.38 -23.45
C ASP A 9 10.79 -12.04 -23.36
N ASN A 10 9.46 -12.06 -23.33
CA ASN A 10 8.60 -10.87 -23.26
C ASN A 10 8.01 -10.63 -21.86
N VAL A 11 8.59 -11.20 -20.80
CA VAL A 11 8.16 -11.03 -19.41
C VAL A 11 9.25 -10.37 -18.57
N VAL A 12 8.88 -9.30 -17.85
CA VAL A 12 9.73 -8.66 -16.85
C VAL A 12 9.17 -8.94 -15.46
N VAL A 13 10.00 -9.49 -14.58
CA VAL A 13 9.62 -9.81 -13.20
C VAL A 13 10.32 -8.87 -12.23
N THR A 14 9.54 -8.14 -11.43
CA THR A 14 10.05 -7.38 -10.28
C THR A 14 9.65 -8.07 -8.98
N PRO A 15 10.53 -8.19 -7.97
CA PRO A 15 10.24 -8.91 -6.73
C PRO A 15 9.35 -8.11 -5.76
N HIS A 16 8.15 -7.73 -6.20
CA HIS A 16 7.17 -6.95 -5.40
C HIS A 16 7.75 -5.63 -4.86
N ILE A 17 8.43 -4.87 -5.73
CA ILE A 17 9.08 -3.59 -5.40
C ILE A 17 8.53 -2.40 -6.19
N SER A 18 7.39 -2.55 -6.86
CA SER A 18 6.83 -1.51 -7.73
C SER A 18 6.28 -0.29 -6.96
N GLY A 19 5.90 -0.47 -5.70
CA GLY A 19 5.35 0.59 -4.85
C GLY A 19 5.79 0.44 -3.40
N PRO A 20 7.04 0.79 -3.05
CA PRO A 20 7.53 0.63 -1.69
C PRO A 20 6.82 1.59 -0.73
N SER A 21 6.45 1.04 0.41
CA SER A 21 5.99 1.78 1.58
C SER A 21 7.19 2.44 2.27
N THR A 22 7.39 3.75 2.06
CA THR A 22 8.47 4.49 2.72
C THR A 22 7.97 5.25 3.95
N PRO A 23 8.78 5.37 5.02
CA PRO A 23 8.39 6.14 6.21
C PRO A 23 8.00 7.59 5.88
N ASP A 24 8.74 8.25 5.00
CA ASP A 24 8.48 9.64 4.60
C ASP A 24 7.12 9.83 3.91
N ALA A 25 6.65 8.81 3.19
CA ALA A 25 5.33 8.83 2.54
C ALA A 25 4.20 8.44 3.52
N ILE A 26 4.44 7.47 4.40
CA ILE A 26 3.40 6.89 5.28
C ILE A 26 3.16 7.73 6.52
N ALA A 27 4.23 8.21 7.16
CA ALA A 27 4.13 8.92 8.44
C ALA A 27 3.20 10.15 8.38
N PRO A 28 3.23 10.98 7.31
CA PRO A 28 2.28 12.09 7.19
C PRO A 28 0.81 11.63 7.14
N VAL A 29 0.50 10.54 6.42
CA VAL A 29 -0.87 10.00 6.31
C VAL A 29 -1.35 9.47 7.66
N PHE A 30 -0.49 8.72 8.36
CA PHE A 30 -0.82 8.22 9.69
C PHE A 30 -1.05 9.37 10.69
N ASN A 31 -0.13 10.34 10.74
CA ASN A 31 -0.22 11.47 11.68
C ASN A 31 -1.47 12.34 11.43
N ASP A 32 -1.84 12.55 10.16
CA ASP A 32 -3.08 13.25 9.82
C ASP A 32 -4.32 12.50 10.33
N ASN A 33 -4.37 11.18 10.16
CA ASN A 33 -5.45 10.35 10.68
C ASN A 33 -5.45 10.26 12.22
N LEU A 34 -4.28 10.24 12.86
CA LEU A 34 -4.17 10.31 14.31
C LEU A 34 -4.75 11.62 14.85
N ALA A 35 -4.39 12.76 14.24
CA ALA A 35 -4.94 14.06 14.62
C ALA A 35 -6.47 14.15 14.38
N ARG A 36 -6.99 13.48 13.34
CA ARG A 36 -8.44 13.35 13.11
C ARG A 36 -9.12 12.53 14.21
N TYR A 37 -8.56 11.37 14.52
CA TYR A 37 -9.05 10.46 15.55
C TYR A 37 -9.17 11.15 16.91
N LEU A 38 -8.10 11.82 17.35
CA LEU A 38 -8.07 12.54 18.63
C LEU A 38 -9.09 13.68 18.70
N ALA A 39 -9.41 14.29 17.56
CA ALA A 39 -10.41 15.35 17.45
C ALA A 39 -11.84 14.84 17.19
N GLY A 40 -12.09 13.53 17.19
CA GLY A 40 -13.40 12.94 16.89
C GLY A 40 -13.86 13.19 15.45
N ARG A 41 -12.93 13.45 14.51
CA ARG A 41 -13.25 13.71 13.10
C ARG A 41 -13.16 12.42 12.27
N PRO A 42 -13.91 12.33 11.15
CA PRO A 42 -13.81 11.18 10.25
C PRO A 42 -12.38 10.97 9.74
N LEU A 43 -11.95 9.70 9.74
CA LEU A 43 -10.68 9.28 9.16
C LEU A 43 -10.73 9.34 7.63
N ARG A 44 -9.57 9.51 7.01
CA ARG A 44 -9.39 9.40 5.56
C ARG A 44 -9.02 7.97 5.18
N HIS A 45 -9.43 7.56 3.99
CA HIS A 45 -9.08 6.25 3.39
C HIS A 45 -9.54 5.06 4.23
N VAL A 46 -10.74 5.16 4.81
CA VAL A 46 -11.35 4.04 5.54
C VAL A 46 -11.72 2.95 4.56
N VAL A 47 -11.17 1.76 4.77
CA VAL A 47 -11.47 0.53 4.00
C VAL A 47 -12.91 0.11 4.25
N ASP A 48 -13.65 -0.18 3.19
CA ASP A 48 -14.93 -0.84 3.30
C ASP A 48 -14.70 -2.36 3.41
N ARG A 49 -15.02 -2.92 4.57
CA ARG A 49 -14.77 -4.35 4.86
C ARG A 49 -15.80 -5.28 4.21
N GLN A 50 -16.98 -4.79 3.86
CA GLN A 50 -17.95 -5.58 3.10
C GLN A 50 -17.56 -5.64 1.63
N GLN A 51 -17.04 -4.53 1.11
CA GLN A 51 -16.55 -4.45 -0.26
C GLN A 51 -15.19 -5.14 -0.44
N GLY A 52 -14.34 -5.14 0.60
CA GLY A 52 -13.04 -5.80 0.62
C GLY A 52 -11.86 -4.91 0.21
N TYR A 53 -12.05 -3.60 0.05
CA TYR A 53 -11.01 -2.61 -0.25
C TYR A 53 -11.34 -1.21 0.25
#